data_AF-A0A1Q3D2I5-F1
#
_entry.id   AF-A0A1Q3D2I5-F1
#
_cell.length_a   1.000
_cell.length_b   1.000
_cell.length_c   1.000
_cell.angle_alpha   90.00
_cell.angle_beta   90.00
_cell.angle_gamma   90.00
#
_symmetry.space_group_name_H-M   'P 1'
#
loop_
_entity.id
_entity.type
_entity.pdbx_description
1 polymer ?
#
loop_
_entity_poly.entity_id
_entity_poly.type
_entity_poly.pdbx_seq_one_letter_code
_entity_poly.pdbx_strand_id
1 'polypeptide(L)'
;TKEINLLKTLPMFKEDSINLIKTKENHLYFMKQEISNQKLEQQLQTLQIEKIKSLKTNITNNLCSDIPDAVWHRKRHVISLPYEKYFPRNIPTKTRPIQMTYELMEPCKKEIEQLLTKKLIKPSKSPWKTITPIQRFILFAKKFPDIITDKKQLQRFLGSINSIRDFIHNLQDLCTPLYQKLSKIPPPWIDKHTQLNKQIKIYAK
;
A
#
# COMPACT_ATOMS: atom_id res chain seq x y z
N THR A 1 -44.51 19.77 81.60
CA THR A 1 -44.15 18.63 80.72
C THR A 1 -43.35 19.02 79.48
N LYS A 2 -43.65 20.13 78.78
CA LYS A 2 -42.88 20.56 77.59
C LYS A 2 -41.40 20.92 77.85
N GLU A 3 -41.07 21.62 78.95
CA GLU A 3 -39.68 21.98 79.27
C GLU A 3 -38.78 20.80 79.62
N ILE A 4 -39.33 19.75 80.26
CA ILE A 4 -38.57 18.54 80.62
C ILE A 4 -38.15 17.75 79.37
N ASN A 5 -38.97 17.76 78.31
CA ASN A 5 -38.60 17.14 77.04
C ASN A 5 -37.51 17.92 76.29
N LEU A 6 -37.51 19.26 76.38
CA LEU A 6 -36.43 20.09 75.82
C LEU A 6 -35.08 19.83 76.50
N LEU A 7 -35.06 19.68 77.82
CA LEU A 7 -33.86 19.33 78.59
C LEU A 7 -33.34 17.92 78.26
N LYS A 8 -34.20 16.97 77.89
CA LYS A 8 -33.80 15.63 77.43
C LYS A 8 -33.26 15.61 76.01
N THR A 9 -33.66 16.54 75.15
CA THR A 9 -33.18 16.62 73.76
C THR A 9 -31.82 17.32 73.62
N LEU A 10 -31.48 18.25 74.53
CA LEU A 10 -30.21 19.00 74.48
C LEU A 10 -28.92 18.12 74.47
N PRO A 11 -28.82 17.05 75.28
CA PRO A 11 -27.68 16.15 75.29
C PRO A 11 -27.53 15.37 73.99
N MET A 12 -28.66 14.93 73.39
CA MET A 12 -28.66 14.22 72.11
C MET A 12 -28.12 15.10 70.98
N PHE A 13 -28.54 16.38 70.93
CA PHE A 13 -28.00 17.33 69.95
C PHE A 13 -26.49 17.56 70.10
N LYS A 14 -25.95 17.54 71.33
CA LYS A 14 -24.50 17.61 71.57
C LYS A 14 -23.79 16.35 71.05
N GLU A 15 -24.32 15.17 71.33
CA GLU A 15 -23.75 13.89 70.87
C GLU A 15 -23.74 13.81 69.33
N ASP A 16 -24.84 14.19 68.68
CA ASP A 16 -24.95 14.23 67.22
C ASP A 16 -23.96 15.21 66.59
N SER A 17 -23.76 16.37 67.21
CA SER A 17 -22.77 17.37 66.77
C SER A 17 -21.34 16.84 66.89
N ILE A 18 -21.01 16.15 67.99
CA ILE A 18 -19.69 15.53 68.21
C ILE A 18 -19.45 14.41 67.18
N ASN A 19 -20.45 13.57 66.92
CA ASN A 19 -20.36 12.51 65.91
C ASN A 19 -20.18 13.08 64.50
N LEU A 20 -20.87 14.19 64.19
CA LEU A 20 -20.70 14.90 62.92
C LEU A 20 -19.28 15.47 62.77
N ILE A 21 -18.74 16.10 63.81
CA ILE A 21 -17.37 16.62 63.83
C ILE A 21 -16.38 15.47 63.59
N LYS A 22 -16.52 14.36 64.32
CA LYS A 22 -15.65 13.19 64.17
C LYS A 22 -15.67 12.60 62.76
N THR A 23 -16.85 12.59 62.13
CA THR A 23 -16.99 12.12 60.75
C THR A 23 -16.32 13.07 59.76
N LYS A 24 -16.42 14.39 59.98
CA LYS A 24 -15.74 15.40 59.17
C LYS A 24 -14.21 15.36 59.34
N GLU A 25 -13.72 15.12 60.55
CA GLU A 25 -12.29 14.92 60.82
C GLU A 25 -11.74 13.69 60.11
N ASN A 26 -12.46 12.56 60.18
CA ASN A 26 -12.09 11.35 59.45
C ASN A 26 -12.07 11.58 57.93
N HIS A 27 -13.06 12.29 57.40
CA HIS A 27 -13.10 12.65 55.98
C HIS A 27 -11.92 13.53 55.57
N LEU A 28 -11.56 14.53 56.39
CA LEU A 28 -10.38 15.37 56.17
C LEU A 28 -9.09 14.55 56.17
N TYR A 29 -8.99 13.57 57.06
CA TYR A 29 -7.86 12.64 57.09
C TYR A 29 -7.74 11.83 55.80
N PHE A 30 -8.84 11.28 55.29
CA PHE A 30 -8.85 10.55 54.01
C PHE A 30 -8.49 11.45 52.83
N MET A 31 -9.06 12.66 52.76
CA MET A 31 -8.72 13.63 51.70
C MET A 31 -7.23 13.97 51.69
N LYS A 32 -6.62 14.13 52.87
CA LYS A 32 -5.18 14.42 52.98
C LYS A 32 -4.33 13.28 52.42
N GLN A 33 -4.72 12.03 52.69
CA GLN A 33 -4.04 10.86 52.14
C GLN A 33 -4.19 10.76 50.62
N GLU A 34 -5.38 11.03 50.10
CA GLU A 34 -5.65 10.98 48.67
C GLU A 34 -4.85 12.02 47.88
N ILE A 35 -4.73 13.25 48.40
CA ILE A 35 -3.88 14.30 47.81
C ILE A 35 -2.41 13.86 47.77
N SER A 36 -1.92 13.21 48.84
CA SER A 36 -0.54 12.70 48.89
C SER A 36 -0.29 11.61 47.84
N ASN A 37 -1.24 10.68 47.68
CA ASN A 37 -1.15 9.61 46.70
C ASN A 37 -1.17 10.13 45.26
N GLN A 38 -2.06 11.07 44.95
CA GLN A 38 -2.12 11.71 43.62
C GLN A 38 -0.80 12.40 43.27
N LYS A 39 -0.14 13.04 44.24
CA LYS A 39 1.16 13.69 44.02
C LYS A 39 2.26 12.67 43.69
N LEU A 40 2.27 11.51 44.36
CA LEU A 40 3.21 10.43 44.08
C LEU A 40 3.01 9.83 42.68
N GLU A 41 1.74 9.61 42.29
CA GLU A 41 1.42 9.11 40.95
C GLU A 41 1.87 10.07 39.85
N GLN A 42 1.62 11.37 40.01
CA GLN A 42 2.09 12.40 39.07
C GLN A 42 3.61 12.38 38.94
N GLN A 43 4.33 12.31 40.06
CA GLN A 43 5.80 12.23 40.04
C GLN A 43 6.29 10.97 39.31
N LEU A 44 5.68 9.82 39.55
CA LEU A 44 6.03 8.58 38.86
C LEU A 44 5.82 8.68 37.34
N GLN A 45 4.70 9.27 36.90
CA GLN A 45 4.42 9.48 35.49
C GLN A 45 5.44 10.43 34.84
N THR A 46 5.80 11.54 35.50
CA THR A 46 6.80 12.48 34.96
C THR A 46 8.18 11.84 34.79
N LEU A 47 8.64 11.06 35.78
CA LEU A 47 9.93 10.35 35.71
C LEU A 47 9.97 9.31 34.57
N GLN A 48 8.87 8.60 34.34
CA GLN A 48 8.78 7.65 33.23
C GLN A 48 8.88 8.37 31.87
N ILE A 49 8.18 9.50 31.71
CA ILE A 49 8.21 10.31 30.48
C ILE A 49 9.62 10.88 30.23
N GLU A 50 10.29 11.38 31.27
CA GLU A 50 11.65 11.91 31.15
C GLU A 50 12.66 10.84 30.73
N LYS A 51 12.57 9.62 31.28
CA LYS A 51 13.41 8.49 30.88
C LYS A 51 13.17 8.06 29.43
N ILE A 52 11.92 8.06 28.98
CA ILE A 52 11.60 7.76 27.57
C ILE A 52 12.19 8.83 26.66
N LYS A 53 12.10 10.12 27.05
CA LYS A 53 12.65 11.23 26.28
C LYS A 53 14.18 11.17 26.22
N SER A 54 14.86 10.85 27.32
CA SER A 54 16.32 10.70 27.35
C SER A 54 16.77 9.51 26.51
N LEU A 55 16.08 8.37 26.61
CA LEU A 55 16.35 7.19 25.78
C LEU A 55 16.17 7.49 24.29
N LYS A 56 15.07 8.16 23.91
CA LYS A 56 14.85 8.60 22.52
C LYS A 56 15.99 9.47 22.02
N THR A 57 16.42 10.43 22.82
CA THR A 57 17.54 11.33 22.47
C THR A 57 18.85 10.56 22.32
N ASN A 58 19.11 9.58 23.18
CA ASN A 58 20.29 8.72 23.12
C ASN A 58 20.27 7.83 21.86
N ILE A 59 19.13 7.21 21.55
CA ILE A 59 18.93 6.41 20.34
C ILE A 59 19.14 7.27 19.09
N THR A 60 18.55 8.47 19.04
CA THR A 60 18.73 9.39 17.91
C THR A 60 20.20 9.81 17.78
N ASN A 61 20.88 10.16 18.86
CA ASN A 61 22.27 10.61 18.78
C ASN A 61 23.23 9.47 18.42
N ASN A 62 22.99 8.23 18.83
CA ASN A 62 23.86 7.10 18.49
C ASN A 62 23.55 6.49 17.11
N LEU A 63 22.28 6.37 16.72
CA LEU A 63 21.92 5.76 15.44
C LEU A 63 21.90 6.77 14.28
N CYS A 64 21.53 8.04 14.54
CA CYS A 64 21.39 9.06 13.49
C CYS A 64 22.64 9.92 13.31
N SER A 65 23.71 9.72 14.09
CA SER A 65 25.02 10.34 13.81
C SER A 65 25.78 9.59 12.71
N ASP A 66 25.68 8.26 12.67
CA ASP A 66 26.34 7.41 11.66
C ASP A 66 25.61 7.38 10.31
N ILE A 67 24.33 7.75 10.28
CA ILE A 67 23.55 7.85 9.04
C ILE A 67 23.17 9.32 8.84
N PRO A 68 23.98 10.09 8.09
CA PRO A 68 23.71 11.50 7.87
C PRO A 68 22.48 11.62 6.98
N ASP A 69 21.33 11.75 7.62
CA ASP A 69 20.01 11.97 7.07
C ASP A 69 19.59 10.98 5.98
N ALA A 70 18.49 10.28 6.23
CA ALA A 70 17.78 9.54 5.18
C ALA A 70 17.71 10.41 3.92
N VAL A 71 18.03 9.80 2.77
CA VAL A 71 18.19 10.40 1.43
C VAL A 71 17.21 11.55 1.12
N TRP A 72 16.02 11.50 1.71
CA TRP A 72 14.91 12.43 1.62
C TRP A 72 15.13 13.84 2.22
N HIS A 73 16.01 14.03 3.21
CA HIS A 73 16.24 15.36 3.82
C HIS A 73 17.22 16.24 3.04
N ARG A 74 17.92 15.70 2.04
CA ARG A 74 18.82 16.47 1.19
C ARG A 74 17.99 17.29 0.18
N LYS A 75 17.93 18.61 0.35
CA LYS A 75 17.40 19.59 -0.65
C LYS A 75 18.13 19.54 -2.02
N ARG A 76 19.12 18.67 -2.18
CA ARG A 76 19.78 18.36 -3.45
C ARG A 76 19.20 17.05 -3.97
N HIS A 77 18.15 17.14 -4.77
CA HIS A 77 17.45 16.01 -5.39
C HIS A 77 18.26 15.28 -6.49
N VAL A 78 19.59 15.45 -6.52
CA VAL A 78 20.44 14.84 -7.54
C VAL A 78 21.40 13.90 -6.84
N ILE A 79 21.02 12.63 -6.81
CA ILE A 79 21.92 11.53 -6.48
C ILE A 79 22.63 11.18 -7.79
N SER A 80 23.91 11.49 -7.88
CA SER A 80 24.75 10.85 -8.90
C SER A 80 24.90 9.39 -8.49
N LEU A 81 24.16 8.51 -9.15
CA LEU A 81 24.42 7.08 -9.07
C LEU A 81 25.90 6.85 -9.43
N PRO A 82 26.62 5.98 -8.70
CA PRO A 82 27.99 5.63 -9.04
C PRO A 82 27.98 4.81 -10.33
N TYR A 83 27.73 5.45 -11.46
CA TYR A 83 27.90 4.84 -12.75
C TYR A 83 29.40 4.76 -12.99
N GLU A 84 29.94 3.54 -12.89
CA GLU A 84 31.30 3.28 -13.32
C GLU A 84 31.47 3.72 -14.78
N LYS A 85 32.57 4.40 -15.08
CA LYS A 85 32.88 4.98 -16.39
C LYS A 85 32.83 3.94 -17.53
N TYR A 86 32.94 2.65 -17.20
CA TYR A 86 32.96 1.52 -18.13
C TYR A 86 31.66 0.71 -18.14
N PHE A 87 30.61 1.14 -17.44
CA PHE A 87 29.35 0.40 -17.44
C PHE A 87 28.71 0.41 -18.84
N PRO A 88 28.28 -0.76 -19.38
CA PRO A 88 27.74 -0.84 -20.72
C PRO A 88 26.46 0.01 -20.83
N ARG A 89 26.45 0.94 -21.78
CA ARG A 89 25.38 1.92 -21.99
C ARG A 89 24.02 1.29 -22.39
N ASN A 90 24.04 0.00 -22.75
CA ASN A 90 22.91 -0.77 -23.25
C ASN A 90 22.53 -1.93 -22.30
N ILE A 91 22.43 -1.69 -20.99
CA ILE A 91 21.78 -2.67 -20.11
C ILE A 91 20.29 -2.67 -20.49
N PRO A 92 19.73 -3.78 -20.99
CA PRO A 92 18.29 -3.86 -21.15
C PRO A 92 17.68 -3.80 -19.74
N THR A 93 17.16 -2.64 -19.34
CA THR A 93 16.34 -2.44 -18.13
C THR A 93 14.95 -3.06 -18.33
N LYS A 94 14.91 -4.25 -18.92
CA LYS A 94 13.69 -4.98 -19.25
C LYS A 94 13.31 -5.83 -18.04
N THR A 95 12.86 -5.18 -16.97
CA THR A 95 12.12 -5.86 -15.93
C THR A 95 10.68 -5.98 -16.41
N ARG A 96 10.15 -7.21 -16.41
CA ARG A 96 8.72 -7.44 -16.67
C ARG A 96 7.94 -6.85 -15.49
N PRO A 97 6.78 -6.22 -15.72
CA PRO A 97 5.90 -5.85 -14.63
C PRO A 97 5.59 -7.10 -13.78
N ILE A 98 5.79 -6.99 -12.48
CA ILE A 98 5.38 -8.03 -11.54
C ILE A 98 3.84 -8.04 -11.55
N GLN A 99 3.24 -9.23 -11.65
CA GLN A 99 1.80 -9.37 -11.56
C GLN A 99 1.35 -8.92 -10.16
N MET A 100 0.44 -7.95 -10.13
CA MET A 100 -0.14 -7.39 -8.91
C MET A 100 -1.50 -8.02 -8.67
N THR A 101 -1.82 -8.35 -7.41
CA THR A 101 -3.15 -8.86 -7.05
C THR A 101 -4.21 -7.77 -7.26
N TYR A 102 -5.45 -8.19 -7.56
CA TYR A 102 -6.55 -7.26 -7.82
C TYR A 102 -6.80 -6.30 -6.64
N GLU A 103 -6.66 -6.80 -5.41
CA GLU A 103 -6.82 -6.04 -4.17
C GLU A 103 -5.83 -4.87 -4.04
N LEU A 104 -4.59 -5.06 -4.53
CA LEU A 104 -3.54 -4.04 -4.49
C LEU A 104 -3.60 -3.10 -5.70
N MET A 105 -4.29 -3.49 -6.77
CA MET A 105 -4.35 -2.71 -8.01
C MET A 105 -5.14 -1.42 -7.85
N GLU A 106 -6.30 -1.48 -7.20
CA GLU A 106 -7.16 -0.31 -6.97
C GLU A 106 -6.52 0.79 -6.10
N PRO A 107 -5.92 0.49 -4.93
CA PRO A 107 -5.23 1.51 -4.14
C PRO A 107 -4.04 2.11 -4.89
N CYS A 108 -3.28 1.30 -5.65
CA CYS A 108 -2.18 1.81 -6.46
C CYS A 108 -2.64 2.78 -7.56
N LYS A 109 -3.77 2.51 -8.24
CA LYS A 109 -4.33 3.45 -9.23
C LYS A 109 -4.68 4.79 -8.60
N LYS A 110 -5.36 4.76 -7.45
CA LYS A 110 -5.77 5.97 -6.72
C LYS A 110 -4.57 6.79 -6.26
N GLU A 111 -3.51 6.12 -5.79
CA GLU A 111 -2.27 6.79 -5.39
C GLU A 111 -1.56 7.44 -6.60
N ILE A 112 -1.50 6.76 -7.73
CA ILE A 112 -0.95 7.31 -8.98
C ILE A 112 -1.73 8.57 -9.40
N GLU A 113 -3.07 8.54 -9.35
CA GLU A 113 -3.91 9.71 -9.67
C GLU A 113 -3.66 10.89 -8.72
N GLN A 114 -3.52 10.62 -7.43
CA GLN A 114 -3.18 11.66 -6.45
C GLN A 114 -1.80 12.28 -6.74
N LEU A 115 -0.79 11.46 -7.06
CA LEU A 115 0.56 11.93 -7.39
C LEU A 115 0.58 12.75 -8.69
N LEU A 116 -0.24 12.37 -9.69
CA LEU A 116 -0.43 13.15 -10.92
C LEU A 116 -1.11 14.49 -10.63
N THR A 117 -2.15 14.50 -9.79
CA THR A 117 -2.87 15.71 -9.38
C THR A 117 -1.95 16.68 -8.65
N LYS A 118 -1.10 16.16 -7.76
CA LYS A 118 -0.06 16.93 -7.04
C LYS A 118 1.12 17.33 -7.93
N LYS A 119 1.14 16.93 -9.22
CA LYS A 119 2.23 17.15 -10.18
C LYS A 119 3.61 16.63 -9.70
N LEU A 120 3.62 15.66 -8.78
CA LEU A 120 4.84 15.02 -8.29
C LEU A 120 5.40 14.03 -9.31
N ILE A 121 4.52 13.44 -10.12
CA ILE A 121 4.87 12.58 -11.25
C ILE A 121 4.21 13.09 -12.53
N LYS A 122 4.74 12.68 -13.68
CA LYS A 122 4.19 12.99 -15.00
C LYS A 122 4.17 11.75 -15.88
N PRO A 123 3.22 11.63 -16.82
CA PRO A 123 3.21 10.52 -17.76
C PRO A 123 4.49 10.53 -18.60
N SER A 124 5.12 9.36 -18.71
CA SER A 124 6.34 9.19 -19.49
C SER A 124 6.04 9.32 -20.99
N LYS A 125 6.93 10.01 -21.70
CA LYS A 125 6.97 10.09 -23.18
C LYS A 125 7.89 9.02 -23.80
N SER A 126 8.49 8.17 -22.97
CA SER A 126 9.47 7.18 -23.43
C SER A 126 8.85 6.18 -24.41
N PRO A 127 9.55 5.79 -25.49
CA PRO A 127 9.12 4.67 -26.34
C PRO A 127 9.11 3.33 -25.59
N TRP A 128 9.76 3.28 -24.42
CA TRP A 128 9.77 2.15 -23.50
C TRP A 128 8.65 2.20 -22.46
N LYS A 129 7.64 3.07 -22.65
CA LYS A 129 6.41 3.04 -21.85
C LYS A 129 5.93 1.58 -21.80
N THR A 130 5.57 1.09 -20.62
CA THR A 130 5.12 -0.30 -20.39
C THR A 130 3.85 -0.55 -21.18
N ILE A 131 3.99 -0.78 -22.48
CA ILE A 131 2.97 -1.34 -23.34
C ILE A 131 2.75 -2.72 -22.73
N THR A 132 1.56 -2.95 -22.15
CA THR A 132 1.21 -4.28 -21.67
C THR A 132 1.42 -5.25 -22.82
N PRO A 133 1.89 -6.49 -22.57
CA PRO A 133 2.07 -7.48 -23.62
C PRO A 133 0.86 -7.59 -24.57
N ILE A 134 -0.34 -7.37 -24.03
CA ILE A 134 -1.62 -7.22 -24.74
C ILE A 134 -1.60 -6.04 -25.73
N GLN A 135 -1.33 -4.81 -25.29
CA GLN A 135 -1.27 -3.64 -26.19
C GLN A 135 -0.22 -3.81 -27.30
N ARG A 136 0.91 -4.46 -26.99
CA ARG A 136 1.96 -4.74 -27.97
C ARG A 136 1.47 -5.74 -29.00
N PHE A 137 0.74 -6.76 -28.56
CA PHE A 137 0.08 -7.72 -29.43
C PHE A 137 -0.97 -7.03 -30.31
N ILE A 138 -1.85 -6.16 -29.78
CA ILE A 138 -2.85 -5.43 -30.58
C ILE A 138 -2.18 -4.66 -31.72
N LEU A 139 -1.14 -3.88 -31.40
CA LEU A 139 -0.42 -3.08 -32.39
C LEU A 139 0.26 -3.95 -33.45
N PHE A 140 0.74 -5.13 -33.06
CA PHE A 140 1.35 -6.08 -33.96
C PHE A 140 0.30 -6.79 -34.83
N ALA A 141 -0.77 -7.31 -34.23
CA ALA A 141 -1.86 -8.02 -34.88
C ALA A 141 -2.62 -7.14 -35.90
N LYS A 142 -2.71 -5.82 -35.68
CA LYS A 142 -3.23 -4.85 -36.66
C LYS A 142 -2.46 -4.83 -37.97
N LYS A 143 -1.18 -5.24 -37.99
CA LYS A 143 -0.34 -5.28 -39.19
C LYS A 143 -0.58 -6.53 -40.05
N PHE A 144 -1.34 -7.51 -39.55
CA PHE A 144 -1.64 -8.75 -40.27
C PHE A 144 -3.01 -8.66 -40.95
N PRO A 145 -3.12 -9.15 -42.20
CA PRO A 145 -4.42 -9.31 -42.85
C PRO A 145 -5.31 -10.30 -42.07
N ASP A 146 -6.62 -10.24 -42.30
CA ASP A 146 -7.57 -11.16 -41.68
C ASP A 146 -7.47 -12.59 -42.26
N ILE A 147 -7.03 -12.68 -43.52
CA ILE A 147 -6.75 -13.93 -44.22
C ILE A 147 -5.22 -14.09 -44.28
N ILE A 148 -4.69 -15.14 -43.65
CA ILE A 148 -3.24 -15.40 -43.59
C ILE A 148 -2.94 -16.66 -44.40
N THR A 149 -2.55 -16.50 -45.66
CA THR A 149 -2.23 -17.63 -46.55
C THR A 149 -0.78 -18.09 -46.43
N ASP A 150 0.14 -17.19 -46.08
CA ASP A 150 1.57 -17.52 -45.92
C ASP A 150 1.85 -18.21 -44.57
N LYS A 151 2.54 -19.36 -44.64
CA LYS A 151 2.94 -20.15 -43.47
C LYS A 151 3.89 -19.38 -42.55
N LYS A 152 4.82 -18.59 -43.09
CA LYS A 152 5.76 -17.81 -42.26
C LYS A 152 5.05 -16.67 -41.53
N GLN A 153 4.13 -15.98 -42.20
CA GLN A 153 3.26 -14.99 -41.55
C GLN A 153 2.38 -15.61 -40.46
N LEU A 154 1.79 -16.79 -40.71
CA LEU A 154 0.99 -17.50 -39.71
C LEU A 154 1.81 -17.91 -38.48
N GLN A 155 3.05 -18.39 -38.67
CA GLN A 155 3.97 -18.70 -37.57
C GLN A 155 4.31 -17.47 -36.75
N ARG A 156 4.59 -16.32 -37.39
CA ARG A 156 4.87 -15.06 -36.69
C ARG A 156 3.66 -14.58 -35.90
N PHE A 157 2.47 -14.71 -36.46
CA PHE A 157 1.22 -14.36 -35.79
C PHE A 157 0.98 -15.23 -34.55
N LEU A 158 1.08 -16.56 -34.67
CA LEU A 158 0.93 -17.49 -33.55
C LEU A 158 2.02 -17.30 -32.48
N GLY A 159 3.26 -16.98 -32.87
CA GLY A 159 4.32 -16.63 -31.94
C GLY A 159 4.01 -15.37 -31.12
N SER A 160 3.34 -14.38 -31.72
CA SER A 160 2.90 -13.18 -31.01
C SER A 160 1.74 -13.44 -30.06
N ILE A 161 0.82 -14.35 -30.41
CA ILE A 161 -0.27 -14.82 -29.53
C ILE A 161 0.30 -15.52 -28.29
N ASN A 162 1.33 -16.35 -28.46
CA ASN A 162 1.97 -17.03 -27.34
C ASN A 162 2.57 -16.05 -26.30
N SER A 163 2.90 -14.82 -26.71
CA SER A 163 3.41 -13.78 -25.80
C SER A 163 2.33 -13.20 -24.86
N ILE A 164 1.05 -13.41 -25.17
CA ILE A 164 -0.09 -12.96 -24.37
C ILE A 164 -0.89 -14.11 -23.75
N ARG A 165 -0.40 -15.35 -23.89
CA ARG A 165 -1.05 -16.57 -23.40
C ARG A 165 -1.40 -16.51 -21.92
N ASP A 166 -0.51 -15.93 -21.11
CA ASP A 166 -0.68 -15.85 -19.66
C ASP A 166 -1.73 -14.81 -19.23
N PHE A 167 -2.29 -14.03 -20.17
CA PHE A 167 -3.27 -12.97 -19.91
C PHE A 167 -4.69 -13.30 -20.36
N ILE A 168 -4.88 -14.30 -21.23
CA ILE A 168 -6.18 -14.66 -21.79
C ILE A 168 -6.45 -16.14 -21.52
N HIS A 169 -7.39 -16.43 -20.62
CA HIS A 169 -7.87 -17.79 -20.39
C HIS A 169 -8.54 -18.33 -21.66
N ASN A 170 -8.29 -19.60 -21.99
CA ASN A 170 -8.82 -20.32 -23.17
C ASN A 170 -8.27 -19.86 -24.54
N LEU A 171 -7.22 -19.02 -24.57
CA LEU A 171 -6.58 -18.60 -25.83
C LEU A 171 -6.00 -19.79 -26.62
N GLN A 172 -5.52 -20.82 -25.92
CA GLN A 172 -4.94 -22.01 -26.52
C GLN A 172 -5.98 -22.77 -27.35
N ASP A 173 -7.19 -22.95 -26.82
CA ASP A 173 -8.27 -23.68 -27.50
C ASP A 173 -8.73 -22.95 -28.76
N LEU A 174 -8.81 -21.62 -28.71
CA LEU A 174 -9.11 -20.76 -29.85
C LEU A 174 -8.04 -20.84 -30.95
N CYS A 175 -6.78 -21.06 -30.57
CA CYS A 175 -5.66 -21.12 -31.51
C CYS A 175 -5.41 -22.53 -32.06
N THR A 176 -5.95 -23.59 -31.46
CA THR A 176 -5.79 -24.98 -31.92
C THR A 176 -6.07 -25.17 -33.42
N PRO A 177 -7.16 -24.63 -34.00
CA PRO A 177 -7.42 -24.74 -35.44
C PRO A 177 -6.38 -24.00 -36.30
N LEU A 178 -5.75 -22.93 -35.77
CA LEU A 178 -4.69 -22.19 -36.46
C LEU A 178 -3.34 -22.92 -36.35
N TYR A 179 -3.06 -23.63 -35.26
CA TYR A 179 -1.87 -24.47 -35.13
C TYR A 179 -1.91 -25.68 -36.08
N GLN A 180 -3.09 -26.27 -36.32
CA GLN A 180 -3.26 -27.36 -37.28
C GLN A 180 -2.84 -26.98 -38.72
N LYS A 181 -2.93 -25.69 -39.08
CA LYS A 181 -2.46 -25.14 -40.36
C LYS A 181 -0.93 -25.07 -40.49
N LEU A 182 -0.19 -25.22 -39.40
CA LEU A 182 1.28 -25.30 -39.45
C LEU A 182 1.81 -26.71 -39.74
N SER A 183 0.92 -27.70 -39.76
CA SER A 183 1.25 -29.10 -40.06
C SER A 183 1.87 -29.29 -41.46
N LYS A 184 2.41 -30.48 -41.72
CA LYS A 184 3.04 -30.82 -43.00
C LYS A 184 2.06 -30.75 -44.18
N ILE A 185 0.78 -31.07 -43.95
CA ILE A 185 -0.30 -31.01 -44.93
C ILE A 185 -1.39 -30.09 -44.36
N PRO A 186 -1.39 -28.79 -44.70
CA PRO A 186 -2.34 -27.85 -44.11
C PRO A 186 -3.74 -28.04 -44.72
N PRO A 187 -4.81 -28.04 -43.91
CA PRO A 187 -6.17 -27.98 -44.43
C PRO A 187 -6.38 -26.67 -45.21
N PRO A 188 -7.36 -26.57 -46.14
CA PRO A 188 -7.65 -25.34 -46.86
C PRO A 188 -8.06 -24.20 -45.91
N TRP A 189 -7.85 -22.95 -46.30
CA TRP A 189 -8.36 -21.82 -45.53
C TRP A 189 -9.88 -21.73 -45.70
N ILE A 190 -10.60 -21.62 -44.59
CA ILE A 190 -12.06 -21.64 -44.50
C ILE A 190 -12.47 -20.41 -43.71
N ASP A 191 -13.67 -19.88 -43.94
CA ASP A 191 -14.21 -18.69 -43.25
C ASP A 191 -14.14 -18.76 -41.73
N LYS A 192 -14.21 -19.97 -41.15
CA LYS A 192 -14.01 -20.22 -39.72
C LYS A 192 -12.64 -19.72 -39.21
N HIS A 193 -11.57 -19.87 -40.00
CA HIS A 193 -10.24 -19.39 -39.65
C HIS A 193 -10.15 -17.85 -39.70
N THR A 194 -10.80 -17.24 -40.67
CA THR A 194 -10.93 -15.77 -40.75
C THR A 194 -11.69 -15.23 -39.54
N GLN A 195 -12.78 -15.90 -39.14
CA GLN A 195 -13.59 -15.50 -37.99
C GLN A 195 -12.82 -15.63 -36.67
N LEU A 196 -12.07 -16.73 -36.49
CA LEU A 196 -11.19 -16.91 -35.32
C LEU A 196 -10.11 -15.82 -35.24
N ASN A 197 -9.48 -15.48 -36.36
CA ASN A 197 -8.48 -14.41 -36.41
C ASN A 197 -9.09 -13.05 -36.00
N LYS A 198 -10.29 -12.74 -36.47
CA LYS A 198 -11.03 -11.55 -36.04
C LYS A 198 -11.37 -11.57 -34.55
N GLN A 199 -11.82 -12.72 -34.02
CA GLN A 199 -12.11 -12.87 -32.59
C GLN A 199 -10.87 -12.66 -31.73
N ILE A 200 -9.72 -13.23 -32.10
CA ILE A 200 -8.45 -13.04 -31.38
C ILE A 200 -8.03 -11.56 -31.37
N LYS A 201 -8.24 -10.85 -32.50
CA LYS A 201 -8.00 -9.40 -32.58
C LYS A 201 -8.96 -8.58 -31.71
N ILE A 202 -10.20 -9.06 -31.50
CA ILE A 202 -11.21 -8.41 -30.65
C ILE A 202 -10.92 -8.65 -29.16
N TYR A 203 -10.60 -9.88 -28.75
CA TYR A 203 -10.27 -10.22 -27.36
C TYR A 203 -9.07 -9.44 -26.82
N ALA A 204 -8.18 -9.00 -27.71
CA ALA A 204 -7.04 -8.20 -27.34
C ALA A 204 -7.37 -6.71 -27.14
N LYS A 205 -8.53 -6.22 -27.61
CA LYS A 205 -8.91 -4.80 -27.60
C LYS A 205 -9.52 -4.36 -26.28
#